data_AF-T1A130-F1
#
_entry.id   AF-T1A130-F1
#
_cell.length_a   1.000
_cell.length_b   1.000
_cell.length_c   1.000
_cell.angle_alpha   90.00
_cell.angle_beta   90.00
_cell.angle_gamma   90.00
#
_symmetry.space_group_name_H-M   'P 1'
#
loop_
_entity.id
_entity.type
_entity.pdbx_description
1 polymer ?
#
loop_
_entity_poly.entity_id
_entity_poly.type
_entity_poly.pdbx_seq_one_letter_code
_entity_poly.pdbx_strand_id
1 'polypeptide(L)'
;PESRTGESRNDEAMHCALLSGLPTQVARRDEKGGYRGTRERRWQIFPGSALAKMPPPWLFSAQVLDLNGRVYGMMNARVEPTWIERQAAHLLKRAWFDPHWSRARGAVLAFEQVSLFGLNLAERRTVQFQRQDPAQAHAIFLEQALAECALDVRLDVLAANRRVLAEAERSEARQRRAGLLKSAIERAQFFAGKLPESIASAAALGAWYKQASAAQRAALHWSLDDLLEADAGAAGTYPAALELAGQHLPLEYRYTPGSDDDGITLRVPLALLNALPEARLQWLVPGLLAEKIAEMIRGLPRSLRRNFVPAPDYARAFCAAEAPRDEALGHALAAYLRRVSGVAIGAEDFSGIELPPHLHLRVLVRDGAGATLDAGRDLATLRARWS
;
A
#
# COMPACT_ATOMS: atom_id res chain seq x y z
N PRO A 1 15.61 -49.87 26.01
CA PRO A 1 15.05 -48.59 25.51
C PRO A 1 15.68 -48.07 24.20
N GLU A 2 16.82 -48.62 23.76
CA GLU A 2 17.52 -48.22 22.52
C GLU A 2 17.18 -49.08 21.28
N SER A 3 16.25 -50.05 21.37
CA SER A 3 15.93 -50.98 20.28
C SER A 3 14.86 -50.49 19.29
N ARG A 4 14.14 -49.40 19.58
CA ARG A 4 13.02 -48.91 18.73
C ARG A 4 13.42 -47.98 17.58
N THR A 5 14.62 -47.43 17.60
CA THR A 5 15.12 -46.53 16.55
C THR A 5 15.63 -47.27 15.31
N GLY A 6 15.98 -48.56 15.44
CA GLY A 6 16.39 -49.42 14.31
C GLY A 6 15.21 -49.93 13.48
N GLU A 7 14.12 -50.36 14.13
CA GLU A 7 12.90 -50.83 13.46
C GLU A 7 12.27 -49.72 12.59
N SER A 8 12.16 -48.49 13.10
CA SER A 8 11.51 -47.39 12.36
C SER A 8 12.25 -47.00 11.08
N ARG A 9 13.58 -47.19 11.05
CA ARG A 9 14.42 -46.85 9.88
C ARG A 9 14.30 -47.89 8.78
N ASN A 10 14.11 -49.16 9.17
CA ASN A 10 13.87 -50.26 8.24
C ASN A 10 12.45 -50.17 7.64
N ASP A 11 11.47 -49.76 8.45
CA ASP A 11 10.09 -49.53 7.99
C ASP A 11 10.00 -48.38 6.98
N GLU A 12 10.71 -47.26 7.21
CA GLU A 12 10.77 -46.16 6.24
C GLU A 12 11.36 -46.62 4.91
N ALA A 13 12.46 -47.38 4.93
CA ALA A 13 13.11 -47.87 3.72
C ALA A 13 12.18 -48.79 2.91
N MET A 14 11.49 -49.72 3.60
CA MET A 14 10.51 -50.61 2.97
C MET A 14 9.35 -49.83 2.36
N HIS A 15 8.76 -48.88 3.09
CA HIS A 15 7.68 -48.05 2.57
C HIS A 15 8.13 -47.20 1.39
N CYS A 16 9.34 -46.63 1.44
CA CYS A 16 9.92 -45.88 0.33
C CYS A 16 10.09 -46.74 -0.92
N ALA A 17 10.57 -47.99 -0.79
CA ALA A 17 10.70 -48.92 -1.90
C ALA A 17 9.35 -49.30 -2.52
N LEU A 18 8.31 -49.45 -1.70
CA LEU A 18 6.94 -49.69 -2.21
C LEU A 18 6.38 -48.44 -2.91
N LEU A 19 6.61 -47.25 -2.36
CA LEU A 19 6.15 -45.98 -2.92
C LEU A 19 6.74 -45.70 -4.31
N SER A 20 7.98 -46.14 -4.59
CA SER A 20 8.58 -45.97 -5.93
C SER A 20 7.88 -46.81 -7.00
N GLY A 21 7.32 -47.98 -6.63
CA GLY A 21 6.55 -48.83 -7.55
C GLY A 21 5.06 -48.51 -7.60
N LEU A 22 4.49 -47.99 -6.51
CA LEU A 22 3.06 -47.76 -6.34
C LEU A 22 2.74 -46.31 -5.89
N PRO A 23 3.17 -45.28 -6.62
CA PRO A 23 3.02 -43.88 -6.21
C PRO A 23 1.55 -43.41 -6.20
N THR A 24 0.64 -44.16 -6.81
CA THR A 24 -0.80 -43.82 -6.84
C THR A 24 -1.57 -44.35 -5.62
N GLN A 25 -0.96 -45.25 -4.85
CA GLN A 25 -1.59 -45.96 -3.72
C GLN A 25 -1.43 -45.21 -2.39
N VAL A 26 -1.36 -43.89 -2.46
CA VAL A 26 -1.28 -43.00 -1.29
C VAL A 26 -2.55 -42.20 -1.15
N ALA A 27 -2.92 -41.92 0.09
CA ALA A 27 -4.07 -41.08 0.41
C ALA A 27 -3.88 -40.28 1.70
N ARG A 28 -4.57 -39.14 1.74
CA ARG A 28 -4.72 -38.28 2.90
C ARG A 28 -6.09 -38.51 3.53
N ARG A 29 -6.13 -38.51 4.85
CA ARG A 29 -7.38 -38.59 5.61
C ARG A 29 -8.21 -37.32 5.39
N ASP A 30 -9.48 -37.50 5.07
CA ASP A 30 -10.49 -36.45 4.93
C ASP A 30 -11.20 -36.20 6.29
N GLU A 31 -11.83 -35.04 6.44
CA GLU A 31 -12.56 -34.62 7.66
C GLU A 31 -13.69 -35.60 8.01
N LYS A 32 -14.31 -36.21 6.99
CA LYS A 32 -15.39 -37.19 7.13
C LYS A 32 -14.91 -38.61 7.52
N GLY A 33 -13.62 -38.79 7.80
CA GLY A 33 -13.05 -40.06 8.28
C GLY A 33 -12.70 -41.08 7.20
N GLY A 34 -12.86 -40.75 5.91
CA GLY A 34 -12.35 -41.54 4.78
C GLY A 34 -10.96 -41.10 4.33
N TYR A 35 -10.41 -41.78 3.33
CA TYR A 35 -9.14 -41.42 2.69
C TYR A 35 -9.38 -40.98 1.25
N ARG A 36 -8.74 -39.88 0.86
CA ARG A 36 -8.70 -39.37 -0.50
C ARG A 36 -7.31 -39.58 -1.07
N GLY A 37 -7.23 -40.35 -2.13
CA GLY A 37 -5.99 -40.64 -2.83
C GLY A 37 -5.86 -39.92 -4.15
N THR A 38 -4.85 -40.35 -4.91
CA THR A 38 -4.59 -39.83 -6.25
C THR A 38 -5.78 -40.05 -7.19
N ARG A 39 -5.98 -39.12 -8.13
CA ARG A 39 -7.08 -39.11 -9.11
C ARG A 39 -8.48 -39.11 -8.46
N GLU A 40 -8.64 -38.39 -7.35
CA GLU A 40 -9.89 -38.28 -6.57
C GLU A 40 -10.48 -39.62 -6.09
N ARG A 41 -9.70 -40.70 -6.13
CA ARG A 41 -10.14 -42.01 -5.60
C ARG A 41 -10.33 -41.92 -4.09
N ARG A 42 -11.42 -42.49 -3.59
CA ARG A 42 -11.74 -42.50 -2.16
C ARG A 42 -11.88 -43.92 -1.66
N TRP A 43 -11.31 -44.19 -0.49
CA TRP A 43 -11.44 -45.49 0.17
C TRP A 43 -11.41 -45.34 1.69
N GLN A 44 -11.82 -46.38 2.40
CA GLN A 44 -11.69 -46.49 3.84
C GLN A 44 -10.63 -47.51 4.21
N ILE A 45 -10.09 -47.44 5.42
CA ILE A 45 -9.26 -48.54 5.94
C ILE A 45 -10.17 -49.74 6.20
N PHE A 46 -9.76 -50.93 5.76
CA PHE A 46 -10.50 -52.15 6.06
C PHE A 46 -10.66 -52.36 7.58
N PRO A 47 -11.85 -52.71 8.10
CA PRO A 47 -12.09 -52.79 9.55
C PRO A 47 -11.15 -53.72 10.32
N GLY A 48 -10.66 -54.79 9.69
CA GLY A 48 -9.70 -55.73 10.28
C GLY A 48 -8.25 -55.22 10.34
N SER A 49 -7.95 -54.03 9.80
CA SER A 49 -6.60 -53.46 9.82
C SER A 49 -6.21 -52.97 11.23
N ALA A 50 -4.96 -53.19 11.63
CA ALA A 50 -4.42 -52.63 12.87
C ALA A 50 -4.50 -51.08 12.90
N LEU A 51 -4.39 -50.43 11.73
CA LEU A 51 -4.49 -48.98 11.59
C LEU A 51 -5.92 -48.44 11.65
N ALA A 52 -6.95 -49.30 11.61
CA ALA A 52 -8.34 -48.84 11.71
C ALA A 52 -8.66 -48.24 13.09
N LYS A 53 -7.97 -48.70 14.15
CA LYS A 53 -8.11 -48.19 15.52
C LYS A 53 -7.54 -46.78 15.69
N MET A 54 -6.44 -46.49 14.99
CA MET A 54 -5.75 -45.19 15.03
C MET A 54 -5.35 -44.78 13.60
N PRO A 55 -6.30 -44.25 12.80
CA PRO A 55 -6.06 -43.95 11.40
C PRO A 55 -5.06 -42.78 11.23
N PRO A 56 -3.92 -42.99 10.55
CA PRO A 56 -2.90 -41.95 10.38
C PRO A 56 -3.39 -40.85 9.42
N PRO A 57 -2.82 -39.63 9.47
CA PRO A 57 -3.20 -38.57 8.53
C PRO A 57 -2.87 -38.92 7.06
N TRP A 58 -1.82 -39.72 6.86
CA TRP A 58 -1.34 -40.17 5.56
C TRP A 58 -1.16 -41.69 5.54
N LEU A 59 -1.65 -42.30 4.47
CA LEU A 59 -1.80 -43.75 4.33
C LEU A 59 -1.26 -44.20 2.98
N PHE A 60 -0.51 -45.30 3.00
CA PHE A 60 -0.25 -46.12 1.83
C PHE A 60 -1.09 -47.40 1.92
N SER A 61 -1.68 -47.83 0.82
CA SER A 61 -2.51 -49.05 0.74
C SER A 61 -2.01 -49.92 -0.40
N ALA A 62 -1.36 -51.06 -0.13
CA ALA A 62 -0.83 -51.89 -1.21
C ALA A 62 -1.92 -52.37 -2.19
N GLN A 63 -3.14 -52.59 -1.68
CA GLN A 63 -4.31 -52.95 -2.48
C GLN A 63 -5.51 -52.09 -2.12
N VAL A 64 -6.32 -51.76 -3.13
CA VAL A 64 -7.59 -51.04 -2.97
C VAL A 64 -8.66 -51.88 -3.66
N LEU A 65 -9.63 -52.37 -2.89
CA LEU A 65 -10.66 -53.33 -3.33
C LEU A 65 -12.05 -52.74 -3.16
N ASP A 66 -12.96 -53.01 -4.09
CA ASP A 66 -14.39 -52.72 -3.94
C ASP A 66 -15.09 -53.97 -3.37
N LEU A 67 -15.70 -53.82 -2.19
CA LEU A 67 -16.43 -54.87 -1.50
C LEU A 67 -17.83 -54.36 -1.17
N ASN A 68 -18.85 -54.94 -1.82
CA ASN A 68 -20.26 -54.66 -1.55
C ASN A 68 -20.61 -53.16 -1.64
N GLY A 69 -20.06 -52.45 -2.64
CA GLY A 69 -20.32 -51.03 -2.88
C GLY A 69 -19.54 -50.07 -1.97
N ARG A 70 -18.52 -50.57 -1.28
CA ARG A 70 -17.57 -49.76 -0.50
C ARG A 70 -16.14 -50.11 -0.88
N VAL A 71 -15.34 -49.08 -1.12
CA VAL A 71 -13.92 -49.23 -1.47
C VAL A 71 -13.06 -49.24 -0.21
N TYR A 72 -12.26 -50.29 -0.05
CA TYR A 72 -11.38 -50.50 1.10
C TYR A 72 -9.91 -50.60 0.69
N GLY A 73 -9.05 -49.91 1.45
CA GLY A 73 -7.60 -50.08 1.41
C GLY A 73 -7.17 -51.24 2.32
N MET A 74 -6.33 -52.12 1.78
CA MET A 74 -5.78 -53.31 2.41
C MET A 74 -4.25 -53.23 2.49
N MET A 75 -3.65 -53.96 3.43
CA MET A 75 -2.19 -53.97 3.67
C MET A 75 -1.65 -52.54 3.81
N ASN A 76 -2.17 -51.85 4.82
CA ASN A 76 -1.99 -50.42 4.96
C ASN A 76 -0.74 -50.08 5.80
N ALA A 77 -0.06 -49.00 5.44
CA ALA A 77 1.09 -48.47 6.16
C ALA A 77 0.94 -46.96 6.38
N ARG A 78 1.45 -46.45 7.51
CA ARG A 78 1.63 -45.01 7.73
C ARG A 78 2.78 -44.52 6.87
N VAL A 79 2.58 -43.41 6.16
CA VAL A 79 3.62 -42.73 5.38
C VAL A 79 3.65 -41.25 5.69
N GLU A 80 4.76 -40.59 5.36
CA GLU A 80 4.89 -39.14 5.44
C GLU A 80 4.86 -38.50 4.05
N PRO A 81 4.28 -37.29 3.89
CA PRO A 81 4.27 -36.57 2.62
C PRO A 81 5.66 -36.40 2.02
N THR A 82 6.66 -36.14 2.86
CA THR A 82 8.05 -35.94 2.44
C THR A 82 8.67 -37.20 1.83
N TRP A 83 8.24 -38.39 2.26
CA TRP A 83 8.66 -39.67 1.66
C TRP A 83 8.06 -39.81 0.27
N ILE A 84 6.77 -39.51 0.13
CA ILE A 84 6.06 -39.53 -1.15
C ILE A 84 6.72 -38.55 -2.13
N GLU A 85 7.03 -37.33 -1.67
CA GLU A 85 7.72 -36.33 -2.48
C GLU A 85 9.10 -36.80 -2.96
N ARG A 86 9.88 -37.44 -2.09
CA ARG A 86 11.21 -37.97 -2.43
C ARG A 86 11.11 -39.08 -3.47
N GLN A 87 10.21 -40.05 -3.27
CA GLN A 87 10.12 -41.23 -4.14
C GLN A 87 9.43 -40.92 -5.47
N ALA A 88 8.44 -40.02 -5.47
CA ALA A 88 7.67 -39.65 -6.66
C ALA A 88 8.08 -38.29 -7.23
N ALA A 89 9.29 -37.79 -6.96
CA ALA A 89 9.75 -36.44 -7.31
C ALA A 89 9.50 -36.08 -8.79
N HIS A 90 9.69 -37.04 -9.69
CA HIS A 90 9.52 -36.91 -11.14
C HIS A 90 8.05 -36.86 -11.60
N LEU A 91 7.09 -37.17 -10.72
CA LEU A 91 5.65 -37.17 -10.97
C LEU A 91 4.92 -35.99 -10.29
N LEU A 92 5.63 -35.23 -9.46
CA LEU A 92 5.05 -34.11 -8.73
C LEU A 92 4.78 -32.95 -9.67
N LYS A 93 3.63 -32.31 -9.46
CA LYS A 93 3.36 -30.97 -9.99
C LYS A 93 3.56 -29.97 -8.87
N ARG A 94 4.42 -28.98 -9.12
CA ARG A 94 4.69 -27.86 -8.23
C ARG A 94 4.10 -26.59 -8.84
N ALA A 95 3.41 -25.82 -8.01
CA ALA A 95 2.92 -24.51 -8.36
C ALA A 95 3.35 -23.53 -7.27
N TRP A 96 3.74 -22.33 -7.68
CA TRP A 96 4.14 -21.25 -6.77
C TRP A 96 3.18 -20.09 -6.96
N PHE A 97 2.79 -19.47 -5.86
CA PHE A 97 1.83 -18.37 -5.87
C PHE A 97 2.11 -17.40 -4.74
N ASP A 98 1.54 -16.20 -4.87
CA ASP A 98 1.65 -15.11 -3.90
C ASP A 98 3.10 -14.77 -3.53
N PRO A 99 3.97 -14.47 -4.54
CA PRO A 99 5.33 -14.06 -4.26
C PRO A 99 5.34 -12.66 -3.64
N HIS A 100 6.01 -12.50 -2.50
CA HIS A 100 6.02 -11.26 -1.73
C HIS A 100 7.32 -11.07 -0.93
N TRP A 101 7.63 -9.83 -0.60
CA TRP A 101 8.71 -9.50 0.32
C TRP A 101 8.31 -9.82 1.77
N SER A 102 9.14 -10.61 2.46
CA SER A 102 8.98 -10.86 3.90
C SER A 102 10.06 -10.12 4.68
N ARG A 103 9.68 -8.98 5.27
CA ARG A 103 10.58 -8.16 6.12
C ARG A 103 11.25 -8.98 7.24
N ALA A 104 10.49 -9.83 7.93
CA ALA A 104 10.99 -10.67 9.02
C ALA A 104 12.07 -11.68 8.58
N ARG A 105 12.03 -12.12 7.33
CA ARG A 105 13.02 -13.06 6.74
C ARG A 105 14.07 -12.35 5.91
N GLY A 106 13.87 -11.07 5.59
CA GLY A 106 14.73 -10.28 4.71
C GLY A 106 14.90 -10.89 3.31
N ALA A 107 13.86 -11.55 2.78
CA ALA A 107 13.92 -12.22 1.47
C ALA A 107 12.54 -12.24 0.80
N VAL A 108 12.54 -12.39 -0.53
CA VAL A 108 11.31 -12.66 -1.29
C VAL A 108 10.92 -14.13 -1.14
N LEU A 109 9.70 -14.34 -0.65
CA LEU A 109 9.12 -15.64 -0.39
C LEU A 109 7.91 -15.87 -1.30
N ALA A 110 7.53 -17.13 -1.47
CA ALA A 110 6.27 -17.51 -2.09
C ALA A 110 5.69 -18.73 -1.37
N PHE A 111 4.43 -19.04 -1.63
CA PHE A 111 3.84 -20.31 -1.24
C PHE A 111 3.95 -21.32 -2.36
N GLU A 112 4.34 -22.54 -1.99
CA GLU A 112 4.43 -23.69 -2.87
C GLU A 112 3.30 -24.67 -2.55
N GLN A 113 2.56 -25.05 -3.60
CA GLN A 113 1.68 -26.20 -3.61
C GLN A 113 2.34 -27.35 -4.36
N VAL A 114 2.38 -28.52 -3.73
CA VAL A 114 2.91 -29.76 -4.30
C VAL A 114 1.80 -30.77 -4.40
N SER A 115 1.56 -31.31 -5.59
CA SER A 115 0.53 -32.31 -5.83
C SER A 115 1.08 -33.52 -6.59
N LEU A 116 0.48 -34.67 -6.32
CA LEU A 116 0.73 -35.93 -7.03
C LEU A 116 -0.59 -36.42 -7.62
N PHE A 117 -0.74 -36.35 -8.94
CA PHE A 117 -1.96 -36.78 -9.65
C PHE A 117 -3.26 -36.24 -9.02
N GLY A 118 -3.29 -34.96 -8.62
CA GLY A 118 -4.44 -34.30 -7.99
C GLY A 118 -4.47 -34.38 -6.46
N LEU A 119 -3.66 -35.25 -5.83
CA LEU A 119 -3.54 -35.31 -4.38
C LEU A 119 -2.56 -34.24 -3.88
N ASN A 120 -3.03 -33.28 -3.09
CA ASN A 120 -2.19 -32.23 -2.49
C ASN A 120 -1.32 -32.79 -1.34
N LEU A 121 -0.02 -32.86 -1.57
CA LEU A 121 0.99 -33.26 -0.57
C LEU A 121 1.39 -32.09 0.34
N ALA A 122 1.45 -30.89 -0.22
CA ALA A 122 1.56 -29.64 0.53
C ALA A 122 0.74 -28.56 -0.16
N GLU A 123 0.00 -27.77 0.64
CA GLU A 123 -0.89 -26.74 0.12
C GLU A 123 -0.26 -25.34 0.15
N ARG A 124 0.40 -24.99 1.26
CA ARG A 124 1.01 -23.65 1.48
C ARG A 124 2.37 -23.78 2.16
N ARG A 125 3.35 -24.35 1.47
CA ARG A 125 4.72 -24.43 1.99
C ARG A 125 5.48 -23.16 1.63
N THR A 126 5.98 -22.42 2.62
CA THR A 126 6.79 -21.23 2.35
C THR A 126 8.15 -21.62 1.76
N VAL A 127 8.51 -21.02 0.64
CA VAL A 127 9.80 -21.22 -0.05
C VAL A 127 10.44 -19.88 -0.41
N GLN A 128 11.75 -19.86 -0.57
CA GLN A 128 12.45 -18.70 -1.12
C GLN A 128 12.24 -18.65 -2.63
N PHE A 129 11.53 -17.62 -3.09
CA PHE A 129 11.01 -17.56 -4.46
C PHE A 129 12.09 -17.36 -5.53
N GLN A 130 13.23 -16.79 -5.14
CA GLN A 130 14.35 -16.52 -6.04
C GLN A 130 14.85 -17.78 -6.78
N ARG A 131 14.68 -18.98 -6.22
CA ARG A 131 15.10 -20.23 -6.87
C ARG A 131 14.18 -20.65 -8.01
N GLN A 132 12.93 -20.18 -8.00
CA GLN A 132 11.91 -20.52 -8.98
C GLN A 132 11.91 -19.51 -10.12
N ASP A 133 11.87 -18.23 -9.77
CA ASP A 133 11.92 -17.13 -10.74
C ASP A 133 12.82 -16.00 -10.20
N PRO A 134 14.12 -16.00 -10.56
CA PRO A 134 15.06 -14.99 -10.12
C PRO A 134 14.66 -13.58 -10.55
N ALA A 135 14.13 -13.44 -11.78
CA ALA A 135 13.80 -12.14 -12.37
C ALA A 135 12.59 -11.52 -11.65
N GLN A 136 11.52 -12.30 -11.47
CA GLN A 136 10.34 -11.83 -10.74
C GLN A 136 10.67 -11.59 -9.26
N ALA A 137 11.49 -12.44 -8.63
CA ALA A 137 11.93 -12.21 -7.26
C ALA A 137 12.77 -10.93 -7.12
N HIS A 138 13.63 -10.63 -8.10
CA HIS A 138 14.39 -9.38 -8.12
C HIS A 138 13.47 -8.17 -8.27
N ALA A 139 12.49 -8.22 -9.19
CA ALA A 139 11.52 -7.14 -9.36
C ALA A 139 10.75 -6.85 -8.06
N ILE A 140 10.22 -7.89 -7.40
CA ILE A 140 9.53 -7.76 -6.10
C ILE A 140 10.47 -7.19 -5.03
N PHE A 141 11.74 -7.60 -5.03
CA PHE A 141 12.73 -7.06 -4.11
C PHE A 141 12.98 -5.56 -4.34
N LEU A 142 13.14 -5.13 -5.60
CA LEU A 142 13.30 -3.71 -5.92
C LEU A 142 12.09 -2.88 -5.48
N GLU A 143 10.89 -3.38 -5.74
CA GLU A 143 9.63 -2.69 -5.42
C GLU A 143 9.33 -2.67 -3.91
N GLN A 144 9.16 -3.84 -3.30
CA GLN A 144 8.64 -3.95 -1.93
C GLN A 144 9.73 -3.80 -0.87
N ALA A 145 11.01 -4.05 -1.20
CA ALA A 145 12.10 -3.97 -0.22
C ALA A 145 12.89 -2.66 -0.34
N LEU A 146 13.35 -2.32 -1.55
CA LEU A 146 14.19 -1.12 -1.78
C LEU A 146 13.36 0.14 -1.96
N ALA A 147 12.38 0.14 -2.86
CA ALA A 147 11.59 1.32 -3.20
C ALA A 147 10.65 1.78 -2.08
N GLU A 148 10.28 0.88 -1.17
CA GLU A 148 9.57 1.20 0.07
C GLU A 148 10.50 1.39 1.28
N CYS A 149 11.82 1.24 1.10
CA CYS A 149 12.80 1.30 2.18
C CYS A 149 12.49 0.34 3.36
N ALA A 150 11.87 -0.81 3.07
CA ALA A 150 11.40 -1.79 4.06
C ALA A 150 12.50 -2.76 4.56
N LEU A 151 13.77 -2.48 4.24
CA LEU A 151 14.93 -3.28 4.63
C LEU A 151 15.42 -2.95 6.04
N ASP A 152 15.49 -3.97 6.89
CA ASP A 152 16.09 -3.89 8.23
C ASP A 152 17.59 -4.19 8.22
N VAL A 153 18.33 -3.50 7.35
CA VAL A 153 19.80 -3.61 7.27
C VAL A 153 20.43 -2.26 7.55
N ARG A 154 21.55 -2.29 8.28
CA ARG A 154 22.39 -1.10 8.53
C ARG A 154 23.30 -0.82 7.33
N LEU A 155 22.73 -0.19 6.31
CA LEU A 155 23.47 0.40 5.20
C LEU A 155 23.21 1.91 5.17
N ASP A 156 24.25 2.69 4.92
CA ASP A 156 24.22 4.16 4.81
C ASP A 156 23.27 4.62 3.70
N VAL A 157 23.29 3.97 2.54
CA VAL A 157 22.36 4.26 1.44
C VAL A 157 20.89 4.12 1.86
N LEU A 158 20.54 3.10 2.64
CA LEU A 158 19.16 2.88 3.08
C LEU A 158 18.70 3.91 4.12
N ALA A 159 19.63 4.42 4.93
CA ALA A 159 19.34 5.50 5.86
C ALA A 159 19.16 6.84 5.12
N ALA A 160 19.99 7.12 4.11
CA ALA A 160 19.86 8.29 3.26
C ALA A 160 18.54 8.28 2.47
N ASN A 161 18.24 7.18 1.77
CA ASN A 161 17.02 7.06 0.97
C ASN A 161 15.74 7.15 1.81
N ARG A 162 15.73 6.62 3.04
CA ARG A 162 14.61 6.82 3.98
C ARG A 162 14.36 8.29 4.32
N ARG A 163 15.42 9.09 4.46
CA ARG A 163 15.26 10.53 4.74
C ARG A 163 14.69 11.26 3.54
N VAL A 164 15.18 10.95 2.33
CA VAL A 164 14.71 11.55 1.08
C VAL A 164 13.25 11.16 0.80
N LEU A 165 12.87 9.89 1.01
CA LEU A 165 11.49 9.44 0.88
C LEU A 165 10.56 10.17 1.86
N ALA A 166 10.95 10.27 3.14
CA ALA A 166 10.16 11.00 4.13
C ALA A 166 10.09 12.52 3.84
N GLU A 167 11.08 13.08 3.16
CA GLU A 167 11.05 14.47 2.69
C GLU A 167 10.11 14.65 1.49
N ALA A 168 10.13 13.71 0.54
CA ALA A 168 9.24 13.69 -0.60
C ALA A 168 7.76 13.54 -0.17
N GLU A 169 7.47 12.62 0.76
CA GLU A 169 6.14 12.46 1.37
C GLU A 169 5.67 13.75 2.06
N ARG A 170 6.58 14.43 2.78
CA ARG A 170 6.28 15.75 3.37
C ARG A 170 6.01 16.80 2.30
N SER A 171 6.73 16.78 1.18
CA SER A 171 6.53 17.70 0.06
C SER A 171 5.17 17.48 -0.61
N GLU A 172 4.79 16.22 -0.86
CA GLU A 172 3.48 15.85 -1.39
C GLU A 172 2.35 16.29 -0.47
N ALA A 173 2.47 16.03 0.84
CA ALA A 173 1.50 16.48 1.83
C ALA A 173 1.38 18.02 1.90
N ARG A 174 2.50 18.75 1.74
CA ARG A 174 2.48 20.22 1.65
C ARG A 174 1.76 20.71 0.39
N GLN A 175 1.96 20.03 -0.75
CA GLN A 175 1.43 20.44 -2.05
C GLN A 175 0.02 19.92 -2.35
N ARG A 176 -0.56 19.06 -1.50
CA ARG A 176 -1.93 18.52 -1.64
C ARG A 176 -2.25 17.85 -2.97
N ARG A 177 -1.23 17.45 -3.71
CA ARG A 177 -1.38 16.74 -4.96
C ARG A 177 -1.05 15.29 -4.69
N ALA A 178 -2.06 14.46 -4.52
CA ALA A 178 -1.86 13.02 -4.54
C ALA A 178 -1.24 12.62 -5.90
N GLY A 179 -0.17 11.84 -5.89
CA GLY A 179 0.56 11.44 -7.09
C GLY A 179 1.67 12.41 -7.49
N LEU A 180 2.15 13.25 -6.57
CA LEU A 180 3.40 13.97 -6.73
C LEU A 180 4.59 13.04 -6.46
N LEU A 181 4.45 12.15 -5.47
CA LEU A 181 5.41 11.11 -5.18
C LEU A 181 5.20 9.95 -6.18
N LYS A 182 6.26 9.61 -6.92
CA LYS A 182 6.29 8.45 -7.81
C LYS A 182 5.84 7.19 -7.08
N SER A 183 5.10 6.33 -7.77
CA SER A 183 4.63 5.03 -7.23
C SER A 183 5.80 4.12 -6.83
N ALA A 184 5.53 3.09 -6.03
CA ALA A 184 6.56 2.10 -5.66
C ALA A 184 7.21 1.45 -6.88
N ILE A 185 6.44 1.20 -7.95
CA ILE A 185 6.93 0.65 -9.22
C ILE A 185 7.90 1.62 -9.91
N GLU A 186 7.54 2.90 -10.03
CA GLU A 186 8.40 3.93 -10.65
C GLU A 186 9.67 4.17 -9.83
N ARG A 187 9.55 4.19 -8.49
CA ARG A 187 10.70 4.24 -7.58
C ARG A 187 11.59 3.00 -7.71
N ALA A 188 11.03 1.82 -8.00
CA ALA A 188 11.78 0.60 -8.24
C ALA A 188 12.58 0.66 -9.55
N GLN A 189 12.02 1.29 -10.59
CA GLN A 189 12.70 1.47 -11.89
C GLN A 189 14.01 2.25 -11.76
N PHE A 190 14.11 3.18 -10.79
CA PHE A 190 15.37 3.86 -10.49
C PHE A 190 16.51 2.88 -10.17
N PHE A 191 16.21 1.74 -9.56
CA PHE A 191 17.22 0.72 -9.22
C PHE A 191 17.44 -0.31 -10.33
N ALA A 192 16.60 -0.35 -11.35
CA ALA A 192 16.71 -1.29 -12.46
C ALA A 192 18.06 -1.10 -13.18
N GLY A 193 18.77 -2.21 -13.43
CA GLY A 193 20.09 -2.20 -14.07
C GLY A 193 21.25 -1.74 -13.18
N LYS A 194 21.00 -1.22 -11.96
CA LYS A 194 22.05 -0.82 -11.01
C LYS A 194 22.46 -1.96 -10.07
N LEU A 195 21.57 -2.93 -9.86
CA LEU A 195 21.79 -4.11 -9.04
C LEU A 195 21.74 -5.38 -9.91
N PRO A 196 22.58 -6.39 -9.64
CA PRO A 196 22.46 -7.69 -10.27
C PRO A 196 21.11 -8.35 -9.97
N GLU A 197 20.53 -9.04 -10.97
CA GLU A 197 19.27 -9.80 -10.84
C GLU A 197 19.37 -10.94 -9.80
N SER A 198 20.58 -11.36 -9.44
CA SER A 198 20.81 -12.34 -8.38
C SER A 198 20.57 -11.83 -6.96
N ILE A 199 20.15 -10.57 -6.79
CA ILE A 199 19.86 -9.96 -5.48
C ILE A 199 18.35 -9.89 -5.24
N ALA A 200 17.81 -10.82 -4.45
CA ALA A 200 16.41 -10.76 -3.99
C ALA A 200 16.28 -10.90 -2.45
N SER A 201 17.35 -10.59 -1.72
CA SER A 201 17.39 -10.66 -0.26
C SER A 201 18.29 -9.58 0.34
N ALA A 202 17.98 -9.22 1.59
CA ALA A 202 18.77 -8.33 2.42
C ALA A 202 20.23 -8.82 2.58
N ALA A 203 20.41 -10.13 2.75
CA ALA A 203 21.73 -10.75 2.86
C ALA A 203 22.54 -10.61 1.57
N ALA A 204 21.92 -10.88 0.42
CA ALA A 204 22.56 -10.74 -0.90
C ALA A 204 22.94 -9.28 -1.17
N LEU A 205 22.05 -8.32 -0.88
CA LEU A 205 22.32 -6.89 -1.01
C LEU A 205 23.51 -6.49 -0.13
N GLY A 206 23.51 -6.89 1.15
CA GLY A 206 24.60 -6.57 2.08
C GLY A 206 25.94 -7.17 1.66
N ALA A 207 25.96 -8.39 1.10
CA ALA A 207 27.17 -9.01 0.59
C ALA A 207 27.72 -8.28 -0.65
N TRP A 208 26.84 -7.96 -1.60
CA TRP A 208 27.19 -7.17 -2.79
C TRP A 208 27.69 -5.77 -2.41
N TYR A 209 27.01 -5.09 -1.47
CA TYR A 209 27.35 -3.72 -1.07
C TYR A 209 28.77 -3.59 -0.52
N LYS A 210 29.26 -4.60 0.20
CA LYS A 210 30.65 -4.64 0.70
C LYS A 210 31.69 -4.65 -0.42
N GLN A 211 31.37 -5.26 -1.55
CA GLN A 211 32.27 -5.40 -2.70
C GLN A 211 32.05 -4.32 -3.76
N ALA A 212 30.88 -3.65 -3.73
CA ALA A 212 30.53 -2.60 -4.68
C ALA A 212 31.50 -1.41 -4.59
N SER A 213 31.83 -0.84 -5.75
CA SER A 213 32.65 0.36 -5.87
C SER A 213 31.93 1.59 -5.31
N ALA A 214 32.68 2.66 -5.02
CA ALA A 214 32.09 3.92 -4.55
C ALA A 214 31.04 4.47 -5.54
N ALA A 215 31.28 4.35 -6.84
CA ALA A 215 30.34 4.78 -7.88
C ALA A 215 29.05 3.93 -7.88
N GLN A 216 29.17 2.60 -7.72
CA GLN A 216 28.00 1.72 -7.64
C GLN A 216 27.16 2.00 -6.39
N ARG A 217 27.79 2.28 -5.26
CA ARG A 217 27.09 2.66 -4.02
C ARG A 217 26.40 4.00 -4.18
N ALA A 218 27.08 5.00 -4.75
CA ALA A 218 26.52 6.32 -4.99
C ALA A 218 25.31 6.29 -5.92
N ALA A 219 25.31 5.42 -6.94
CA ALA A 219 24.20 5.26 -7.89
C ALA A 219 22.87 4.81 -7.25
N LEU A 220 22.91 4.27 -6.03
CA LEU A 220 21.74 3.82 -5.27
C LEU A 220 21.13 4.92 -4.39
N HIS A 221 21.73 6.10 -4.30
CA HIS A 221 21.18 7.22 -3.54
C HIS A 221 20.12 7.95 -4.35
N TRP A 222 18.95 8.17 -3.75
CA TRP A 222 17.95 9.07 -4.31
C TRP A 222 18.29 10.53 -4.06
N SER A 223 18.00 11.37 -5.05
CA SER A 223 17.70 12.77 -4.86
C SER A 223 16.19 12.98 -4.68
N LEU A 224 15.78 14.19 -4.27
CA LEU A 224 14.36 14.52 -4.17
C LEU A 224 13.68 14.49 -5.56
N ASP A 225 14.37 14.96 -6.59
CA ASP A 225 13.88 14.98 -7.98
C ASP A 225 13.67 13.57 -8.56
N ASP A 226 14.44 12.58 -8.08
CA ASP A 226 14.24 11.18 -8.46
C ASP A 226 12.89 10.65 -7.96
N LEU A 227 12.34 11.19 -6.87
CA LEU A 227 11.11 10.74 -6.24
C LEU A 227 9.86 11.54 -6.65
N LEU A 228 10.02 12.79 -7.07
CA LEU A 228 8.92 13.66 -7.45
C LEU A 228 8.64 13.61 -8.95
N GLU A 229 7.38 13.77 -9.34
CA GLU A 229 6.97 13.99 -10.72
C GLU A 229 7.53 15.32 -11.26
N ALA A 230 7.98 15.32 -12.52
CA ALA A 230 8.68 16.46 -13.15
C ALA A 230 7.82 17.73 -13.31
N ASP A 231 6.52 17.65 -13.03
CA ASP A 231 5.54 18.73 -13.12
C ASP A 231 5.17 19.29 -11.73
N ALA A 232 6.14 19.29 -10.81
CA ALA A 232 6.04 19.91 -9.49
C ALA A 232 5.88 21.43 -9.66
N GLY A 233 4.66 21.92 -9.41
CA GLY A 233 4.21 23.27 -9.72
C GLY A 233 5.09 24.39 -9.15
N ALA A 234 5.08 25.52 -9.86
CA ALA A 234 5.85 26.71 -9.58
C ALA A 234 5.89 27.08 -8.08
N ALA A 235 7.10 27.43 -7.61
CA ALA A 235 7.35 27.94 -6.27
C ALA A 235 6.32 29.03 -5.89
N GLY A 236 5.67 28.88 -4.73
CA GLY A 236 4.69 29.84 -4.20
C GLY A 236 3.23 29.40 -4.22
N THR A 237 2.90 28.27 -4.86
CA THR A 237 1.52 27.78 -4.96
C THR A 237 0.94 27.31 -3.60
N TYR A 238 1.78 26.71 -2.75
CA TYR A 238 1.44 26.24 -1.40
C TYR A 238 2.45 26.80 -0.38
N PRO A 239 2.26 28.02 0.13
CA PRO A 239 3.23 28.67 1.02
C PRO A 239 3.24 28.04 2.42
N ALA A 240 4.38 28.07 3.11
CA ALA A 240 4.49 27.56 4.48
C ALA A 240 3.78 28.43 5.53
N ALA A 241 3.53 29.71 5.20
CA ALA A 241 2.86 30.68 6.06
C ALA A 241 2.09 31.69 5.20
N LEU A 242 1.10 32.37 5.79
CA LEU A 242 0.47 33.55 5.21
C LEU A 242 0.89 34.79 5.98
N GLU A 243 1.16 35.87 5.25
CA GLU A 243 1.23 37.21 5.85
C GLU A 243 -0.20 37.73 6.04
N LEU A 244 -0.63 37.87 7.30
CA LEU A 244 -1.93 38.41 7.69
C LEU A 244 -1.74 39.34 8.87
N ALA A 245 -2.39 40.51 8.85
CA ALA A 245 -2.26 41.54 9.89
C ALA A 245 -0.80 41.90 10.23
N GLY A 246 0.07 41.92 9.21
CA GLY A 246 1.51 42.20 9.37
C GLY A 246 2.33 41.08 10.01
N GLN A 247 1.77 39.88 10.18
CA GLN A 247 2.42 38.75 10.84
C GLN A 247 2.48 37.52 9.92
N HIS A 248 3.59 36.79 10.02
CA HIS A 248 3.77 35.50 9.33
C HIS A 248 3.11 34.37 10.13
N LEU A 249 1.94 33.94 9.71
CA LEU A 249 1.15 32.91 10.37
C LEU A 249 1.36 31.54 9.69
N PRO A 250 1.89 30.53 10.39
CA PRO A 250 2.16 29.22 9.80
C PRO A 250 0.91 28.49 9.33
N LEU A 251 1.05 27.77 8.21
CA LEU A 251 0.02 26.88 7.67
C LEU A 251 0.38 25.42 7.92
N GLU A 252 -0.61 24.63 8.29
CA GLU A 252 -0.58 23.18 8.34
C GLU A 252 -1.51 22.62 7.25
N TYR A 253 -1.02 21.64 6.50
CA TYR A 253 -1.75 21.03 5.40
C TYR A 253 -2.00 19.57 5.71
N ARG A 254 -3.26 19.13 5.59
CA ARG A 254 -3.66 17.74 5.77
C ARG A 254 -4.61 17.34 4.66
N TYR A 255 -4.42 16.12 4.16
CA TYR A 255 -5.31 15.46 3.22
C TYR A 255 -5.77 14.15 3.85
N THR A 256 -6.95 14.19 4.46
CA THR A 256 -7.57 13.03 5.10
C THR A 256 -9.08 13.17 4.92
N PRO A 257 -9.60 12.79 3.73
CA PRO A 257 -11.01 12.96 3.40
C PRO A 257 -11.92 12.40 4.50
N GLY A 258 -12.85 13.23 4.98
CA GLY A 258 -13.79 12.88 6.05
C GLY A 258 -13.30 13.18 7.48
N SER A 259 -12.04 13.59 7.66
CA SER A 259 -11.57 14.13 8.94
C SER A 259 -11.95 15.59 9.13
N ASP A 260 -12.20 16.03 10.36
CA ASP A 260 -12.50 17.44 10.65
C ASP A 260 -11.28 18.36 10.45
N ASP A 261 -10.06 17.84 10.55
CA ASP A 261 -8.84 18.59 10.30
C ASP A 261 -8.35 18.51 8.83
N ASP A 262 -9.16 17.94 7.94
CA ASP A 262 -8.90 17.92 6.50
C ASP A 262 -8.93 19.34 5.92
N GLY A 263 -8.01 19.61 5.00
CA GLY A 263 -7.85 20.94 4.42
C GLY A 263 -6.75 21.78 5.08
N ILE A 264 -6.82 23.12 4.92
CA ILE A 264 -5.77 24.05 5.38
C ILE A 264 -6.08 24.51 6.79
N THR A 265 -5.10 24.38 7.69
CA THR A 265 -5.18 24.94 9.03
C THR A 265 -4.18 26.08 9.19
N LEU A 266 -4.66 27.29 9.50
CA LEU A 266 -3.87 28.45 9.88
C LEU A 266 -3.64 28.45 11.39
N ARG A 267 -2.39 28.51 11.83
CA ARG A 267 -2.03 28.59 13.24
C ARG A 267 -2.01 30.05 13.68
N VAL A 268 -2.83 30.40 14.66
CA VAL A 268 -3.03 31.79 15.08
C VAL A 268 -2.82 31.90 16.58
N PRO A 269 -1.88 32.73 17.05
CA PRO A 269 -1.80 33.12 18.46
C PRO A 269 -3.09 33.82 18.89
N LEU A 270 -3.60 33.51 20.09
CA LEU A 270 -4.83 34.09 20.62
C LEU A 270 -4.88 35.63 20.50
N ALA A 271 -3.74 36.29 20.76
CA ALA A 271 -3.60 37.74 20.67
C ALA A 271 -3.89 38.33 19.26
N LEU A 272 -3.81 37.52 18.20
CA LEU A 272 -4.02 37.94 16.81
C LEU A 272 -5.40 37.53 16.25
N LEU A 273 -6.20 36.76 16.99
CA LEU A 273 -7.48 36.22 16.51
C LEU A 273 -8.45 37.33 16.05
N ASN A 274 -8.55 38.40 16.84
CA ASN A 274 -9.42 39.55 16.55
C ASN A 274 -8.86 40.45 15.44
N ALA A 275 -7.57 40.34 15.11
CA ALA A 275 -6.93 41.13 14.07
C ALA A 275 -7.04 40.51 12.66
N LEU A 276 -7.50 39.25 12.54
CA LEU A 276 -7.57 38.58 11.24
C LEU A 276 -8.67 39.17 10.33
N PRO A 277 -8.35 39.54 9.08
CA PRO A 277 -9.38 39.93 8.12
C PRO A 277 -10.15 38.71 7.61
N GLU A 278 -11.43 38.58 8.00
CA GLU A 278 -12.28 37.43 7.62
C GLU A 278 -12.39 37.26 6.11
N ALA A 279 -12.61 38.37 5.41
CA ALA A 279 -12.66 38.44 3.95
C ALA A 279 -11.41 37.83 3.30
N ARG A 280 -10.22 38.11 3.83
CA ARG A 280 -8.96 37.61 3.29
C ARG A 280 -8.79 36.10 3.45
N LEU A 281 -9.32 35.52 4.53
CA LEU A 281 -9.27 34.07 4.76
C LEU A 281 -10.06 33.30 3.69
N GLN A 282 -11.07 33.94 3.08
CA GLN A 282 -11.88 33.33 2.02
C GLN A 282 -11.05 33.00 0.77
N TRP A 283 -10.01 33.77 0.46
CA TRP A 283 -9.14 33.62 -0.71
C TRP A 283 -8.17 32.43 -0.63
N LEU A 284 -8.10 31.73 0.51
CA LEU A 284 -7.20 30.59 0.73
C LEU A 284 -5.74 30.88 0.30
N VAL A 285 -5.02 29.82 -0.10
CA VAL A 285 -3.71 29.86 -0.75
C VAL A 285 -3.87 29.61 -2.26
N PRO A 286 -2.91 30.03 -3.09
CA PRO A 286 -3.04 29.93 -4.55
C PRO A 286 -3.37 28.53 -5.07
N GLY A 287 -2.81 27.48 -4.44
CA GLY A 287 -3.00 26.10 -4.85
C GLY A 287 -4.43 25.55 -4.73
N LEU A 288 -5.26 26.12 -3.85
CA LEU A 288 -6.66 25.70 -3.67
C LEU A 288 -7.67 26.75 -4.12
N LEU A 289 -7.22 27.98 -4.39
CA LEU A 289 -8.12 29.05 -4.80
C LEU A 289 -8.83 28.69 -6.11
N ALA A 290 -8.12 28.12 -7.08
CA ALA A 290 -8.74 27.71 -8.35
C ALA A 290 -9.82 26.64 -8.17
N GLU A 291 -9.60 25.65 -7.31
CA GLU A 291 -10.61 24.62 -7.00
C GLU A 291 -11.83 25.25 -6.33
N LYS A 292 -11.61 26.11 -5.33
CA LYS A 292 -12.68 26.84 -4.65
C LYS A 292 -13.54 27.66 -5.60
N ILE A 293 -12.90 28.42 -6.50
CA ILE A 293 -13.63 29.23 -7.48
C ILE A 293 -14.42 28.34 -8.44
N ALA A 294 -13.85 27.22 -8.88
CA ALA A 294 -14.56 26.29 -9.75
C ALA A 294 -15.81 25.69 -9.04
N GLU A 295 -15.71 25.31 -7.76
CA GLU A 295 -16.85 24.85 -6.96
C GLU A 295 -17.91 25.96 -6.79
N MET A 296 -17.49 27.19 -6.49
CA MET A 296 -18.39 28.34 -6.43
C MET A 296 -19.14 28.55 -7.75
N ILE A 297 -18.47 28.44 -8.90
CA ILE A 297 -19.12 28.56 -10.22
C ILE A 297 -20.09 27.38 -10.46
N ARG A 298 -19.72 26.16 -10.06
CA ARG A 298 -20.59 24.98 -10.23
C ARG A 298 -21.85 25.03 -9.37
N GLY A 299 -21.75 25.68 -8.20
CA GLY A 299 -22.86 25.90 -7.27
C GLY A 299 -23.86 26.99 -7.69
N LEU A 300 -23.53 27.82 -8.69
CA LEU A 300 -24.43 28.86 -9.18
C LEU A 300 -25.75 28.28 -9.73
N PRO A 301 -26.85 29.07 -9.69
CA PRO A 301 -28.10 28.72 -10.35
C PRO A 301 -27.89 28.34 -11.82
N ARG A 302 -28.66 27.37 -12.32
CA ARG A 302 -28.51 26.82 -13.68
C ARG A 302 -28.51 27.89 -14.78
N SER A 303 -29.31 28.95 -14.61
CA SER A 303 -29.39 30.10 -15.52
C SER A 303 -28.07 30.84 -15.65
N LEU A 304 -27.36 31.06 -14.54
CA LEU A 304 -26.06 31.74 -14.50
C LEU A 304 -24.92 30.80 -14.88
N ARG A 305 -24.89 29.59 -14.32
CA ARG A 305 -23.81 28.61 -14.51
C ARG A 305 -23.52 28.26 -15.97
N ARG A 306 -24.56 28.21 -16.82
CA ARG A 306 -24.40 27.89 -18.26
C ARG A 306 -23.49 28.87 -19.00
N ASN A 307 -23.32 30.08 -18.48
CA ASN A 307 -22.46 31.10 -19.09
C ASN A 307 -20.97 30.95 -18.71
N PHE A 308 -20.64 30.03 -17.80
CA PHE A 308 -19.29 29.86 -17.23
C PHE A 308 -18.80 28.41 -17.36
N VAL A 309 -18.96 27.83 -18.55
CA VAL A 309 -18.52 26.47 -18.87
C VAL A 309 -17.37 26.54 -19.89
N PRO A 310 -16.20 25.91 -19.63
CA PRO A 310 -15.87 25.08 -18.46
C PRO A 310 -15.49 25.89 -17.20
N ALA A 311 -16.09 25.57 -16.05
CA ALA A 311 -15.82 26.26 -14.78
C ALA A 311 -14.34 26.30 -14.37
N PRO A 312 -13.53 25.23 -14.55
CA PRO A 312 -12.10 25.27 -14.23
C PRO A 312 -11.31 26.32 -15.02
N ASP A 313 -11.74 26.66 -16.24
CA ASP A 313 -11.03 27.59 -17.10
C ASP A 313 -11.22 29.03 -16.60
N TYR A 314 -12.46 29.38 -16.26
CA TYR A 314 -12.79 30.66 -15.61
C TYR A 314 -12.10 30.79 -14.25
N ALA A 315 -12.01 29.71 -13.48
CA ALA A 315 -11.31 29.71 -12.20
C ALA A 315 -9.81 29.99 -12.34
N ARG A 316 -9.13 29.34 -13.30
CA ARG A 316 -7.71 29.62 -13.58
C ARG A 316 -7.52 31.05 -14.08
N ALA A 317 -8.41 31.54 -14.93
CA ALA A 317 -8.34 32.91 -15.45
C ALA A 317 -8.56 33.97 -14.36
N PHE A 318 -9.45 33.71 -13.40
CA PHE A 318 -9.63 34.54 -12.21
C PHE A 318 -8.34 34.59 -11.37
N CYS A 319 -7.77 33.43 -11.06
CA CYS A 319 -6.55 33.34 -10.23
C CYS A 319 -5.33 34.01 -10.89
N ALA A 320 -5.28 34.04 -12.22
CA ALA A 320 -4.23 34.75 -12.96
C ALA A 320 -4.44 36.28 -13.00
N ALA A 321 -5.69 36.74 -12.90
CA ALA A 321 -6.05 38.15 -13.05
C ALA A 321 -6.19 38.90 -11.72
N GLU A 322 -6.52 38.20 -10.63
CA GLU A 322 -6.85 38.80 -9.34
C GLU A 322 -5.90 38.33 -8.23
N ALA A 323 -5.40 39.29 -7.45
CA ALA A 323 -4.55 39.02 -6.29
C ALA A 323 -5.38 39.02 -4.98
N PRO A 324 -5.06 38.14 -4.01
CA PRO A 324 -5.72 38.12 -2.71
C PRO A 324 -5.61 39.44 -1.94
N ARG A 325 -6.73 39.87 -1.35
CA ARG A 325 -6.88 41.14 -0.62
C ARG A 325 -7.98 41.06 0.43
N ASP A 326 -8.16 42.11 1.23
CA ASP A 326 -9.18 42.21 2.28
C ASP A 326 -10.56 42.55 1.70
N GLU A 327 -11.00 41.79 0.70
CA GLU A 327 -12.29 41.90 0.02
C GLU A 327 -12.96 40.52 0.05
N ALA A 328 -14.28 40.44 0.22
CA ALA A 328 -14.97 39.16 0.22
C ALA A 328 -14.85 38.47 -1.16
N LEU A 329 -14.52 37.18 -1.16
CA LEU A 329 -14.19 36.45 -2.40
C LEU A 329 -15.34 36.43 -3.41
N GLY A 330 -16.57 36.31 -2.92
CA GLY A 330 -17.78 36.34 -3.76
C GLY A 330 -17.96 37.67 -4.49
N HIS A 331 -17.61 38.80 -3.86
CA HIS A 331 -17.66 40.12 -4.51
C HIS A 331 -16.63 40.24 -5.63
N ALA A 332 -15.37 39.89 -5.35
CA ALA A 332 -14.30 39.93 -6.34
C ALA A 332 -14.59 39.00 -7.53
N LEU A 333 -15.09 37.79 -7.26
CA LEU A 333 -15.47 36.83 -8.31
C LEU A 333 -16.64 37.32 -9.16
N ALA A 334 -17.70 37.85 -8.54
CA ALA A 334 -18.84 38.40 -9.28
C ALA A 334 -18.40 39.57 -10.19
N ALA A 335 -17.59 40.49 -9.67
CA ALA A 335 -17.06 41.61 -10.44
C ALA A 335 -16.21 41.15 -11.63
N TYR A 336 -15.33 40.15 -11.42
CA TYR A 336 -14.53 39.56 -12.47
C TYR A 336 -15.39 38.89 -13.54
N LEU A 337 -16.31 38.00 -13.15
CA LEU A 337 -17.17 37.26 -14.08
C LEU A 337 -18.07 38.19 -14.90
N ARG A 338 -18.63 39.22 -14.25
CA ARG A 338 -19.40 40.27 -14.94
C ARG A 338 -18.55 41.01 -15.96
N ARG A 339 -17.30 41.36 -15.62
CA ARG A 339 -16.36 42.05 -16.51
C ARG A 339 -15.99 41.22 -17.74
N VAL A 340 -15.77 39.91 -17.60
CA VAL A 340 -15.34 39.05 -18.72
C VAL A 340 -16.48 38.51 -19.57
N SER A 341 -17.70 38.39 -19.02
CA SER A 341 -18.85 37.79 -19.72
C SER A 341 -19.99 38.75 -20.04
N GLY A 342 -20.07 39.91 -19.38
CA GLY A 342 -21.20 40.84 -19.47
C GLY A 342 -22.49 40.36 -18.78
N VAL A 343 -22.49 39.16 -18.18
CA VAL A 343 -23.66 38.61 -17.47
C VAL A 343 -23.90 39.36 -16.16
N ALA A 344 -25.16 39.69 -15.88
CA ALA A 344 -25.56 40.25 -14.59
C ALA A 344 -25.46 39.16 -13.51
N ILE A 345 -24.39 39.22 -12.72
CA ILE A 345 -24.11 38.35 -11.57
C ILE A 345 -23.67 39.24 -10.39
N GLY A 346 -24.20 38.93 -9.20
CA GLY A 346 -23.92 39.63 -7.95
C GLY A 346 -23.19 38.75 -6.93
N ALA A 347 -22.80 39.33 -5.81
CA ALA A 347 -22.12 38.59 -4.73
C ALA A 347 -23.09 37.67 -3.97
N GLU A 348 -24.35 38.10 -3.89
CA GLU A 348 -25.47 37.38 -3.30
C GLU A 348 -25.73 36.03 -3.97
N ASP A 349 -25.43 35.90 -5.27
CA ASP A 349 -25.56 34.64 -6.03
C ASP A 349 -24.63 33.53 -5.49
N PHE A 350 -23.58 33.91 -4.74
CA PHE A 350 -22.64 32.98 -4.12
C PHE A 350 -22.92 32.69 -2.64
N SER A 351 -23.82 33.44 -2.00
CA SER A 351 -24.00 33.44 -0.53
C SER A 351 -24.58 32.13 0.04
N GLY A 352 -25.28 31.34 -0.77
CA GLY A 352 -25.90 30.07 -0.37
C GLY A 352 -25.19 28.81 -0.90
N ILE A 353 -23.98 28.94 -1.44
CA ILE A 353 -23.27 27.81 -2.03
C ILE A 353 -22.51 27.03 -0.95
N GLU A 354 -22.90 25.78 -0.75
CA GLU A 354 -22.17 24.87 0.12
C GLU A 354 -20.90 24.37 -0.57
N LEU A 355 -19.75 24.76 -0.02
CA LEU A 355 -18.45 24.28 -0.47
C LEU A 355 -17.98 23.12 0.42
N PRO A 356 -17.24 22.15 -0.14
CA PRO A 356 -16.56 21.12 0.65
C PRO A 356 -15.75 21.71 1.83
N PRO A 357 -15.72 21.05 3.00
CA PRO A 357 -15.03 21.57 4.19
C PRO A 357 -13.55 21.90 3.98
N HIS A 358 -12.85 21.18 3.10
CA HIS A 358 -11.43 21.40 2.80
C HIS A 358 -11.15 22.69 2.01
N LEU A 359 -12.18 23.31 1.43
CA LEU A 359 -12.13 24.61 0.73
C LEU A 359 -12.47 25.81 1.63
N HIS A 360 -12.54 25.55 2.94
CA HIS A 360 -12.59 26.57 3.98
C HIS A 360 -11.29 26.53 4.78
N LEU A 361 -10.73 27.71 5.04
CA LEU A 361 -9.56 27.81 5.90
C LEU A 361 -9.99 27.48 7.34
N ARG A 362 -9.37 26.46 7.94
CA ARG A 362 -9.51 26.15 9.35
C ARG A 362 -8.53 27.02 10.15
N VAL A 363 -8.98 27.59 11.25
CA VAL A 363 -8.16 28.39 12.17
C VAL A 363 -7.91 27.55 13.42
N LEU A 364 -6.65 27.48 13.84
CA LEU A 364 -6.21 26.80 15.06
C LEU A 364 -5.66 27.84 16.03
N VAL A 365 -6.37 28.09 17.12
CA VAL A 365 -6.02 29.08 18.14
C VAL A 365 -5.01 28.49 19.11
N ARG A 366 -3.93 29.22 19.38
CA ARG A 366 -2.85 28.81 20.28
C ARG A 366 -2.60 29.82 21.39
N ASP A 367 -2.20 29.32 22.55
CA ASP A 367 -1.73 30.15 23.67
C ASP A 367 -0.27 30.61 23.48
N GLY A 368 0.23 31.39 24.44
CA GLY A 368 1.62 31.87 24.45
C GLY A 368 2.68 30.78 24.66
N ALA A 369 2.28 29.59 25.14
CA ALA A 369 3.16 28.43 25.32
C ALA A 369 3.16 27.49 24.10
N GLY A 370 2.30 27.76 23.10
CA GLY A 370 2.17 26.98 21.88
C GLY A 370 1.17 25.82 21.95
N ALA A 371 0.43 25.69 23.06
CA ALA A 371 -0.63 24.69 23.20
C ALA A 371 -1.87 25.08 22.37
N THR A 372 -2.61 24.08 21.92
CA THR A 372 -3.84 24.29 21.14
C THR A 372 -4.99 24.56 22.10
N LEU A 373 -5.66 25.69 21.92
CA LEU A 373 -6.83 26.10 22.71
C LEU A 373 -8.14 25.68 22.05
N ASP A 374 -8.28 25.94 20.75
CA ASP A 374 -9.51 25.69 19.99
C ASP A 374 -9.21 25.64 18.49
N ALA A 375 -10.15 25.09 17.70
CA ALA A 375 -10.07 25.08 16.25
C ALA A 375 -11.46 25.16 15.60
N GLY A 376 -11.53 25.78 14.42
CA GLY A 376 -12.78 25.87 13.67
C GLY A 376 -12.61 26.54 12.31
N ARG A 377 -13.62 26.42 11.45
CA ARG A 377 -13.66 27.08 10.13
C ARG A 377 -14.46 28.40 10.14
N ASP A 378 -15.23 28.63 11.20
CA ASP A 378 -15.98 29.87 11.41
C ASP A 378 -15.22 30.78 12.37
N LEU A 379 -14.67 31.86 11.82
CA LEU A 379 -13.92 32.85 12.57
C LEU A 379 -14.80 33.64 13.56
N ALA A 380 -16.06 33.93 13.20
CA ALA A 380 -16.97 34.67 14.07
C ALA A 380 -17.31 33.86 15.32
N THR A 381 -17.58 32.56 15.16
CA THR A 381 -17.78 31.63 16.28
C THR A 381 -16.54 31.51 17.16
N LEU A 382 -15.33 31.42 16.58
CA LEU A 382 -14.09 31.39 17.35
C LEU A 382 -13.87 32.68 18.14
N ARG A 383 -14.15 33.84 17.55
CA ARG A 383 -14.08 35.14 18.23
C ARG A 383 -15.06 35.22 19.38
N ALA A 384 -16.32 34.80 19.20
CA ALA A 384 -17.31 34.83 20.26
C ALA A 384 -16.91 34.01 21.50
N ARG A 385 -16.13 32.93 21.33
CA ARG A 385 -15.64 32.08 22.44
C ARG A 385 -14.40 32.63 23.15
N TRP A 386 -13.59 33.42 22.46
CA TRP A 386 -12.23 33.80 22.91
C TRP A 386 -11.97 35.32 22.86
N SER A 387 -13.00 36.14 22.66
CA SER A 387 -12.93 37.60 22.66
C SER A 387 -12.93 38.20 24.05
#